data_AF-A0A3D5F2A1-F1
#
_entry.id   AF-A0A3D5F2A1-F1
#
_cell.length_a   1.000
_cell.length_b   1.000
_cell.length_c   1.000
_cell.angle_alpha   90.00
_cell.angle_beta   90.00
_cell.angle_gamma   90.00
#
_symmetry.space_group_name_H-M   'P 1'
#
loop_
_entity.id
_entity.type
_entity.pdbx_description
1 polymer ?
#
loop_
_entity_poly.entity_id
_entity_poly.type
_entity_poly.pdbx_seq_one_letter_code
_entity_poly.pdbx_strand_id
1 'polypeptide(L)' 'EAIIKPFKLDEVREALSEIGVTGLTVTEVKGFGRQKGHTELYRGAEYVVDFLPKVKIEIVVTDAAADGAIDAIVKAART' A
#
# COMPACT_ATOMS: atom_id res chain seq x y z
N GLU A 1 4.19 -8.60 -4.47
CA GLU A 1 3.23 -7.47 -4.54
C GLU A 1 2.79 -7.11 -3.13
N ALA A 2 2.62 -5.82 -2.82
CA ALA A 2 2.09 -5.35 -1.55
C ALA A 2 1.04 -4.24 -1.77
N ILE A 3 -0.06 -4.26 -1.02
CA ILE A 3 -1.09 -3.21 -1.03
C ILE A 3 -1.09 -2.49 0.33
N ILE A 4 -0.83 -1.19 0.31
CA ILE A 4 -0.66 -0.36 1.53
C ILE A 4 -1.56 0.88 1.53
N LYS A 5 -1.64 1.56 2.68
CA LYS A 5 -2.26 2.88 2.78
C LYS A 5 -1.37 3.90 2.03
N PRO A 6 -1.94 4.85 1.26
CA PRO A 6 -1.15 5.74 0.41
C PRO A 6 -0.05 6.53 1.12
N PHE A 7 -0.34 7.05 2.33
CA PHE A 7 0.62 7.85 3.09
C PHE A 7 1.84 7.08 3.62
N LYS A 8 1.85 5.74 3.51
CA LYS A 8 2.99 4.89 3.92
C LYS A 8 4.00 4.66 2.80
N LEU A 9 3.74 5.14 1.57
CA LEU A 9 4.61 4.87 0.43
C LEU A 9 6.06 5.32 0.65
N ASP A 10 6.26 6.52 1.19
CA ASP A 10 7.61 7.06 1.41
C ASP A 10 8.38 6.25 2.45
N GLU A 11 7.75 5.93 3.58
CA GLU A 11 8.36 5.09 4.63
C GLU A 11 8.71 3.69 4.09
N VAL A 12 7.85 3.08 3.27
CA VAL A 12 8.11 1.76 2.68
C VAL A 12 9.25 1.84 1.65
N ARG A 13 9.30 2.88 0.83
CA ARG A 13 10.38 3.12 -0.14
C ARG A 13 11.73 3.24 0.58
N GLU A 14 11.80 3.98 1.67
CA GLU A 14 13.02 4.17 2.46
C GLU A 14 13.49 2.87 3.10
N ALA A 15 12.59 2.14 3.76
CA ALA A 15 12.91 0.86 4.39
C ALA A 15 13.42 -0.19 3.37
N LEU A 16 12.83 -0.22 2.17
CA LEU A 16 13.31 -1.08 1.07
C LEU A 16 14.70 -0.63 0.57
N SER A 17 14.95 0.68 0.49
CA SER A 17 16.24 1.21 0.07
C SER A 17 17.37 0.87 1.06
N GLU A 18 17.09 0.86 2.37
CA GLU A 18 18.08 0.52 3.41
C GLU A 18 18.59 -0.91 3.30
N ILE A 19 17.77 -1.83 2.78
CA ILE A 19 18.14 -3.23 2.55
C ILE A 19 18.62 -3.49 1.11
N GLY A 20 18.85 -2.42 0.32
CA GLY A 20 19.41 -2.50 -1.02
C GLY A 20 18.40 -2.71 -2.15
N VAL A 21 17.09 -2.63 -1.89
CA VAL A 21 16.04 -2.69 -2.92
C VAL A 21 15.78 -1.27 -3.45
N THR A 22 16.35 -0.96 -4.61
CA THR A 22 16.33 0.40 -5.18
C THR A 22 15.30 0.60 -6.29
N GLY A 23 14.69 -0.47 -6.78
CA GLY A 23 13.70 -0.44 -7.87
C GLY A 23 12.33 -0.94 -7.39
N LEU A 24 11.29 -0.16 -7.67
CA LEU A 24 9.90 -0.52 -7.41
C LEU A 24 8.97 0.16 -8.41
N THR A 25 7.84 -0.49 -8.70
CA THR A 25 6.75 0.06 -9.50
C THR A 25 5.55 0.31 -8.60
N VAL A 26 4.93 1.48 -8.75
CA VAL A 26 3.77 1.89 -7.97
C VAL A 26 2.55 2.01 -8.88
N THR A 27 1.42 1.49 -8.42
CA THR A 27 0.13 1.67 -9.09
C THR A 27 -0.91 2.14 -8.08
N GLU A 28 -1.64 3.19 -8.42
CA GLU A 28 -2.80 3.61 -7.63
C GLU A 28 -3.95 2.63 -7.84
N VAL A 29 -4.50 2.11 -6.74
CA VAL A 29 -5.59 1.14 -6.79
C VAL A 29 -6.68 1.50 -5.78
N LYS A 30 -7.82 0.84 -5.91
CA LYS A 30 -8.96 0.99 -5.02
C LYS A 30 -9.22 -0.35 -4.33
N GLY A 31 -9.28 -0.36 -3.00
CA GLY A 31 -9.49 -1.58 -2.20
C GLY A 31 -10.85 -1.58 -1.52
N PHE A 32 -11.52 -2.73 -1.52
CA PHE A 32 -12.75 -3.00 -0.78
C PHE A 32 -12.46 -4.00 0.35
N GLY A 33 -13.02 -3.82 1.55
CA GLY A 33 -12.80 -4.78 2.64
C GLY A 33 -13.31 -4.34 4.00
N ARG A 34 -12.66 -4.85 5.06
CA ARG A 34 -13.08 -4.65 6.46
C ARG A 34 -12.96 -3.19 6.94
N GLN A 35 -12.13 -2.40 6.27
CA GLN A 35 -12.09 -0.96 6.49
C GLN A 35 -13.38 -0.39 5.88
N LYS A 36 -14.40 -0.22 6.72
CA LYS A 36 -15.73 0.25 6.29
C LYS A 36 -15.57 1.57 5.53
N GLY A 37 -16.17 1.62 4.33
CA GLY A 37 -16.39 2.87 3.61
C GLY A 37 -17.14 3.87 4.49
N HIS A 38 -16.80 5.14 4.37
CA HIS A 38 -17.64 6.20 4.92
C HIS A 38 -18.74 6.53 3.89
N THR A 39 -19.97 6.75 4.34
CA THR A 39 -21.02 7.30 3.47
C THR A 39 -20.71 8.78 3.26
N GLU A 40 -20.41 9.17 2.02
CA GLU A 40 -20.24 10.58 1.66
C GLU A 40 -21.51 11.10 0.98
N LEU A 41 -21.99 12.26 1.42
CA LEU A 41 -23.09 12.95 0.77
C LEU A 41 -22.55 13.70 -0.45
N TYR A 42 -22.87 13.22 -1.66
CA TYR A 42 -22.53 13.91 -2.91
C TYR A 42 -23.81 14.41 -3.58
N ARG A 43 -23.95 15.74 -3.69
CA ARG A 43 -25.13 16.42 -4.30
C ARG A 43 -26.48 15.97 -3.75
N GLY A 44 -26.58 15.73 -2.44
CA GLY A 44 -27.83 15.37 -1.78
C GLY A 44 -28.25 13.90 -1.91
N ALA A 45 -27.41 13.05 -2.51
CA ALA A 45 -27.57 11.60 -2.48
C ALA A 45 -26.46 10.97 -1.62
N GLU A 46 -26.83 9.99 -0.79
CA GLU A 46 -25.86 9.18 -0.05
C GLU A 46 -25.14 8.25 -1.03
N TYR A 47 -23.82 8.43 -1.17
CA TYR A 47 -22.97 7.46 -1.85
C TYR A 47 -22.21 6.68 -0.79
N VAL A 48 -22.43 5.36 -0.77
CA VAL A 48 -21.58 4.46 0.00
C VAL A 48 -20.24 4.38 -0.74
N VAL A 49 -19.18 4.87 -0.12
CA VAL A 49 -17.83 4.74 -0.68
C VAL A 49 -17.35 3.32 -0.42
N ASP A 50 -17.71 2.39 -1.32
CA ASP A 50 -17.31 0.98 -1.20
C ASP A 50 -15.78 0.82 -1.24
N PHE A 51 -15.11 1.66 -2.02
CA PHE A 51 -13.69 1.54 -2.31
C PHE A 51 -12.85 2.66 -1.71
N LEU A 52 -11.80 2.28 -1.00
CA LEU A 52 -10.83 3.22 -0.45
C LEU A 52 -9.56 3.25 -1.30
N PRO A 53 -8.94 4.43 -1.50
CA PRO A 53 -7.68 4.55 -2.21
C PRO A 53 -6.58 3.78 -1.48
N LYS A 54 -5.79 3.04 -2.25
CA LYS A 54 -4.64 2.26 -1.82
C LYS A 54 -3.51 2.43 -2.82
N VAL A 55 -2.32 2.05 -2.41
CA VAL A 55 -1.16 1.98 -3.28
C VAL A 55 -0.71 0.53 -3.38
N LYS A 56 -0.55 0.05 -4.62
CA LYS A 56 0.05 -1.25 -4.93
C LYS A 56 1.52 -1.04 -5.29
N ILE A 57 2.39 -1.81 -4.64
CA ILE A 57 3.83 -1.82 -4.86
C ILE A 57 4.24 -3.17 -5.43
N GLU A 58 4.97 -3.13 -6.53
CA GLU A 58 5.53 -4.31 -7.20
C GLU A 58 7.06 -4.16 -7.25
N ILE A 59 7.76 -5.16 -6.71
CA ILE A 59 9.21 -5.25 -6.66
C ILE A 59 9.66 -6.64 -7.12
N VAL A 60 10.79 -6.70 -7.80
CA VAL A 60 11.45 -7.95 -8.19
C VAL A 60 12.72 -8.07 -7.38
N VAL A 61 12.81 -9.11 -6.57
CA VAL A 61 13.94 -9.39 -5.70
C VAL A 61 14.37 -10.85 -5.86
N THR A 62 15.59 -11.17 -5.44
CA THR A 62 16.03 -12.56 -5.36
C THR A 62 15.29 -13.28 -4.23
N ASP A 63 15.21 -14.61 -4.32
CA ASP A 63 14.57 -15.44 -3.29
C ASP A 63 15.17 -15.21 -1.90
N ALA A 64 16.50 -15.10 -1.83
CA ALA A 64 17.23 -14.80 -0.59
C ALA A 64 16.91 -13.42 0.03
N ALA A 65 16.40 -12.47 -0.75
CA ALA A 65 16.04 -11.13 -0.28
C ALA A 65 14.52 -10.98 -0.02
N ALA A 66 13.70 -11.98 -0.37
CA ALA A 66 12.24 -11.90 -0.29
C ALA A 66 11.76 -11.68 1.15
N ASP A 67 12.25 -12.47 2.10
CA ASP A 67 11.86 -12.37 3.51
C ASP A 67 12.24 -11.01 4.11
N GLY A 68 13.45 -10.51 3.81
CA GLY A 68 13.90 -9.20 4.25
C GLY A 68 13.03 -8.06 3.70
N ALA A 69 12.64 -8.14 2.42
CA ALA A 69 11.74 -7.16 1.81
C ALA A 69 10.33 -7.21 2.41
N ILE A 70 9.79 -8.39 2.68
CA ILE A 70 8.49 -8.56 3.34
C ILE A 70 8.52 -7.91 4.72
N ASP A 71 9.53 -8.22 5.53
CA ASP A 71 9.67 -7.68 6.89
C ASP A 71 9.80 -6.14 6.89
N ALA A 72 10.59 -5.58 5.97
CA ALA A 72 10.73 -4.14 5.82
C ALA A 72 9.38 -3.47 5.48
N ILE A 73 8.65 -4.02 4.49
CA ILE A 73 7.32 -3.51 4.09
C ILE A 73 6.34 -3.60 5.26
N VAL A 74 6.28 -4.75 5.95
CA VAL A 74 5.35 -4.95 7.07
C VAL A 74 5.63 -3.98 8.21
N LYS A 75 6.90 -3.78 8.59
CA LYS A 75 7.27 -2.84 9.66
C LYS A 75 6.91 -1.40 9.31
N ALA A 76 7.23 -0.96 8.09
CA ALA A 76 6.95 0.42 7.66
C ALA A 76 5.45 0.69 7.42
N ALA A 77 4.70 -0.27 6.89
CA ALA A 77 3.29 -0.08 6.52
C ALA A 77 2.29 -0.27 7.67
N ARG A 78 2.71 -0.81 8.83
CA ARG A 78 1.81 -1.13 9.95
C ARG A 78 1.26 0.14 10.61
N THR A 79 -0.05 0.17 10.85
CA THR A 79 -0.79 1.18 11.63
C THR A 79 -2.02 0.57 12.26
#